data_AF-A0A8H4Q1F1-F1
#
_entry.id   AF-A0A8H4Q1F1-F1
#
_cell.length_a   1.000
_cell.length_b   1.000
_cell.length_c   1.000
_cell.angle_alpha   90.00
_cell.angle_beta   90.00
_cell.angle_gamma   90.00
#
_symmetry.space_group_name_H-M   'P 1'
#
loop_
_entity.id
_entity.type
_entity.pdbx_description
1 polymer ?
#
loop_
_entity_poly.entity_id
_entity_poly.type
_entity_poly.pdbx_seq_one_letter_code
_entity_poly.pdbx_strand_id
1 'polypeptide(L)'
;MLPRVLVGLAGLVAFAVAEPATIGNMTEVMSDEEIEIACDSPNKPNPLRPNYLGIFYSLTEYRGDNLTFGFEDKKRCVNLEPPFIEPGKNNHPSRSIRIGCATKDHCTMFQHFNCKGSQRTYGKNKGNVKAHRGIKSIRCKQWHNPSSSGDS
;
A
#
# COMPACT_ATOMS: atom_id res chain seq x y z
N MET A 1 -40.11 -41.16 -52.43
CA MET A 1 -40.07 -39.78 -51.90
C MET A 1 -38.71 -39.54 -51.26
N LEU A 2 -38.20 -38.31 -51.39
CA LEU A 2 -36.81 -37.83 -51.29
C LEU A 2 -35.94 -38.37 -50.13
N PRO A 3 -34.59 -38.44 -50.33
CA PRO A 3 -33.63 -38.50 -49.23
C PRO A 3 -33.44 -37.11 -48.61
N ARG A 4 -33.27 -37.03 -47.29
CA ARG A 4 -32.78 -35.83 -46.60
C ARG A 4 -31.40 -36.07 -46.03
N VAL A 5 -30.43 -35.49 -46.72
CA VAL A 5 -29.07 -35.21 -46.26
C VAL A 5 -29.14 -34.12 -45.19
N LEU A 6 -28.43 -34.30 -44.08
CA LEU A 6 -28.03 -33.21 -43.20
C LEU A 6 -26.51 -33.26 -43.04
N VAL A 7 -25.87 -32.28 -43.66
CA VAL A 7 -24.46 -31.91 -43.53
C VAL A 7 -24.29 -31.18 -42.20
N GLY A 8 -23.35 -31.62 -41.37
CA GLY A 8 -23.02 -31.01 -40.07
C GLY A 8 -21.53 -30.72 -39.95
N LEU A 9 -21.15 -29.54 -40.48
CA LEU A 9 -19.97 -28.70 -40.25
C LEU A 9 -18.71 -29.24 -39.54
N ALA A 10 -17.60 -29.05 -40.25
CA ALA A 10 -16.23 -29.06 -39.76
C ALA A 10 -16.03 -28.20 -38.51
N GLY A 11 -15.53 -28.81 -37.43
CA GLY A 11 -14.99 -28.10 -36.28
C GLY A 11 -13.59 -27.59 -36.62
N LEU A 12 -13.50 -26.31 -36.97
CA LEU A 12 -12.25 -25.56 -37.06
C LEU A 12 -11.60 -25.47 -35.68
N VAL A 13 -10.35 -25.93 -35.60
CA VAL A 13 -9.45 -25.67 -34.48
C VAL A 13 -9.01 -24.21 -34.58
N ALA A 14 -9.34 -23.41 -33.56
CA ALA A 14 -8.73 -22.10 -33.35
C ALA A 14 -8.03 -22.12 -31.99
N PHE A 15 -6.72 -22.40 -32.01
CA PHE A 15 -5.83 -22.02 -30.91
C PHE A 15 -5.74 -20.48 -30.92
N ALA A 16 -6.56 -19.83 -30.10
CA ALA A 16 -6.38 -18.41 -29.81
C ALA A 16 -5.40 -18.29 -28.64
N VAL A 17 -4.23 -17.80 -28.99
CA VAL A 17 -3.06 -17.45 -28.19
C VAL A 17 -3.48 -16.76 -26.89
N ALA A 18 -3.06 -17.30 -25.74
CA ALA A 18 -3.11 -16.56 -24.49
C ALA A 18 -2.18 -15.35 -24.62
N GLU A 19 -2.75 -14.15 -24.59
CA GLU A 19 -1.96 -12.92 -24.50
C GLU A 19 -1.10 -13.00 -23.23
N PRO A 20 0.21 -12.66 -23.30
CA PRO A 20 1.01 -12.55 -22.10
C PRO A 20 0.41 -11.42 -21.26
N ALA A 21 -0.15 -11.78 -20.09
CA ALA A 21 -0.53 -10.82 -19.09
C ALA A 21 0.68 -9.92 -18.83
N THR A 22 0.55 -8.66 -19.24
CA THR A 22 1.56 -7.62 -19.01
C THR A 22 1.89 -7.63 -17.52
N ILE A 23 3.12 -8.03 -17.19
CA ILE A 23 3.66 -8.02 -15.83
C ILE A 23 3.72 -6.54 -15.44
N GLY A 24 2.64 -6.05 -14.84
CA GLY A 24 2.61 -4.79 -14.12
C GLY A 24 3.53 -4.94 -12.92
N ASN A 25 4.76 -4.49 -13.09
CA ASN A 25 5.80 -4.24 -12.09
C ASN A 25 5.48 -4.80 -10.69
N MET A 26 5.80 -6.08 -10.45
CA MET A 26 5.85 -6.62 -9.10
C MET A 26 6.85 -5.76 -8.33
N THR A 27 6.35 -4.86 -7.49
CA THR A 27 7.19 -4.17 -6.51
C THR A 27 7.62 -5.25 -5.55
N GLU A 28 8.82 -5.81 -5.79
CA GLU A 28 9.37 -6.87 -4.96
C GLU A 28 9.37 -6.38 -3.51
N VAL A 29 8.62 -7.09 -2.69
CA VAL A 29 8.22 -6.62 -1.38
C VAL A 29 9.38 -6.90 -0.43
N MET A 30 10.28 -5.93 -0.25
CA MET A 30 11.44 -6.06 0.64
C MET A 30 11.01 -6.53 2.04
N SER A 31 11.77 -7.46 2.60
CA SER A 31 11.52 -7.99 3.95
C SER A 31 11.84 -6.96 5.04
N ASP A 32 11.30 -7.15 6.25
CA ASP A 32 11.48 -6.21 7.37
C ASP A 32 12.96 -6.04 7.74
N GLU A 33 13.76 -7.10 7.66
CA GLU A 33 15.20 -7.10 7.96
C GLU A 33 16.01 -6.30 6.92
N GLU A 34 15.70 -6.47 5.62
CA GLU A 34 16.36 -5.71 4.55
C GLU A 34 16.03 -4.23 4.61
N ILE A 35 14.79 -3.89 5.02
CA ILE A 35 14.36 -2.51 5.22
C ILE A 35 15.12 -1.88 6.39
N GLU A 36 15.29 -2.59 7.51
CA GLU A 36 16.05 -2.09 8.66
C GLU A 36 17.52 -1.84 8.31
N ILE A 37 18.16 -2.75 7.57
CA ILE A 37 19.54 -2.56 7.08
C ILE A 37 19.63 -1.36 6.11
N ALA A 38 18.64 -1.20 5.24
CA ALA A 38 18.56 -0.05 4.33
C ALA A 38 18.36 1.30 5.07
N CYS A 39 17.95 1.27 6.34
CA CYS A 39 17.75 2.46 7.15
C CYS A 39 19.01 2.98 7.84
N ASP A 40 19.95 2.12 8.20
CA ASP A 40 20.99 2.41 9.18
C ASP A 40 22.31 2.94 8.60
N SER A 41 22.24 3.83 7.61
CA SER A 41 23.42 4.58 7.16
C SER A 41 23.54 5.90 7.94
N PRO A 42 24.50 6.06 8.86
CA PRO A 42 24.65 7.27 9.67
C PRO A 42 25.20 8.47 8.89
N ASN A 43 25.83 8.27 7.71
CA ASN A 43 26.66 9.31 7.08
C ASN A 43 26.49 9.51 5.57
N LYS A 44 25.62 8.76 4.87
CA LYS A 44 25.36 8.93 3.43
C LYS A 44 23.92 8.58 3.06
N PRO A 45 23.34 9.17 1.99
CA PRO A 45 22.09 8.68 1.42
C PRO A 45 22.25 7.19 1.12
N ASN A 46 21.47 6.34 1.80
CA ASN A 46 21.47 4.92 1.53
C ASN A 46 20.67 4.67 0.25
N PRO A 47 21.28 4.26 -0.87
CA PRO A 47 20.55 4.00 -2.11
C PRO A 47 19.55 2.84 -1.96
N LEU A 48 19.69 2.00 -0.93
CA LEU A 48 18.76 0.92 -0.62
C LEU A 48 17.52 1.41 0.14
N ARG A 49 17.53 2.64 0.66
CA ARG A 49 16.37 3.17 1.37
C ARG A 49 15.19 3.28 0.40
N PRO A 50 14.03 2.71 0.74
CA PRO A 50 12.85 2.87 -0.09
C PRO A 50 12.49 4.34 -0.33
N ASN A 51 12.01 4.65 -1.53
CA ASN A 51 11.65 6.01 -1.94
C ASN A 51 10.29 6.48 -1.38
N TYR A 52 9.78 5.82 -0.34
CA TYR A 52 8.51 6.09 0.30
C TYR A 52 8.65 6.13 1.83
N LEU A 53 7.75 6.84 2.50
CA LEU A 53 7.63 6.87 3.96
C LEU A 53 6.74 5.72 4.47
N GLY A 54 5.73 5.34 3.70
CA GLY A 54 4.91 4.17 3.98
C GLY A 54 3.96 3.84 2.84
N ILE A 55 3.42 2.62 2.87
CA ILE A 55 2.42 2.14 1.92
C ILE A 55 1.26 1.57 2.72
N PHE A 56 0.08 2.15 2.53
CA PHE A 56 -1.15 1.70 3.17
C PHE A 56 -1.94 0.80 2.22
N TYR A 57 -2.43 -0.32 2.71
CA TYR A 57 -3.12 -1.33 1.91
C TYR A 57 -4.58 -1.47 2.32
N SER A 58 -5.45 -1.68 1.34
CA SER A 58 -6.90 -1.84 1.53
C SER A 58 -7.28 -3.18 2.15
N LEU A 59 -6.36 -4.16 2.22
CA LEU A 59 -6.51 -5.48 2.87
C LEU A 59 -5.38 -5.78 3.87
N THR A 60 -5.54 -6.86 4.64
CA THR A 60 -4.49 -7.38 5.54
C THR A 60 -3.36 -8.06 4.78
N GLU A 61 -2.21 -8.20 5.45
CA GLU A 61 -1.02 -8.88 4.96
C GLU A 61 -0.49 -8.30 3.63
N TYR A 62 -0.56 -6.97 3.50
CA TYR A 62 -0.01 -6.18 2.39
C TYR A 62 -0.65 -6.49 1.04
N ARG A 63 -1.98 -6.69 1.02
CA ARG A 63 -2.76 -7.06 -0.17
C ARG A 63 -3.78 -5.98 -0.55
N GLY A 64 -4.33 -6.11 -1.76
CA GLY A 64 -5.34 -5.21 -2.31
C GLY A 64 -4.73 -3.93 -2.87
N ASP A 65 -5.59 -2.93 -3.06
CA ASP A 65 -5.18 -1.58 -3.46
C ASP A 65 -4.24 -0.96 -2.44
N ASN A 66 -3.33 -0.12 -2.93
CA ASN A 66 -2.36 0.53 -2.09
C ASN A 66 -2.29 2.05 -2.32
N LEU A 67 -1.93 2.76 -1.26
CA LEU A 67 -1.67 4.18 -1.26
C LEU A 67 -0.25 4.39 -0.71
N THR A 68 0.65 4.83 -1.59
CA THR A 68 2.03 5.12 -1.26
C THR A 68 2.16 6.57 -0.81
N PHE A 69 2.87 6.78 0.30
CA PHE A 69 3.22 8.09 0.83
C PHE A 69 4.69 8.35 0.50
N GLY A 70 4.93 9.23 -0.47
CA GLY A 70 6.29 9.61 -0.87
C GLY A 70 6.96 10.57 0.11
N PHE A 71 8.18 11.00 -0.21
CA PHE A 71 8.86 12.04 0.56
C PHE A 71 8.21 13.42 0.39
N GLU A 72 7.61 13.67 -0.76
CA GLU A 72 6.81 14.86 -1.07
C GLU A 72 5.54 14.96 -0.22
N ASP A 73 5.04 13.83 0.27
CA ASP A 73 3.89 13.75 1.18
C ASP A 73 4.27 13.96 2.65
N LYS A 74 5.54 14.27 2.95
CA LYS A 74 6.04 14.43 4.31
C LYS A 74 5.20 15.46 5.08
N LYS A 75 4.63 15.01 6.20
CA LYS A 75 3.73 15.78 7.07
C LYS A 75 2.39 16.18 6.41
N ARG A 76 2.14 15.86 5.14
CA ARG A 76 0.85 16.07 4.48
C ARG A 76 -0.20 15.17 5.10
N CYS A 77 -1.38 15.71 5.32
CA CYS A 77 -2.53 14.90 5.68
C CYS A 77 -3.27 14.46 4.42
N VAL A 78 -3.41 13.16 4.23
CA VAL A 78 -4.12 12.59 3.08
C VAL A 78 -5.42 11.98 3.58
N ASN A 79 -6.54 12.46 3.05
CA ASN A 79 -7.84 11.83 3.25
C ASN A 79 -7.91 10.55 2.43
N LEU A 80 -8.39 9.48 3.03
CA LEU A 80 -8.66 8.24 2.33
C LEU A 80 -9.94 8.41 1.51
N GLU A 81 -9.93 7.83 0.33
CA GLU A 81 -11.06 7.74 -0.58
C GLU A 81 -11.34 6.26 -0.89
N PRO A 82 -12.47 5.90 -1.53
CA PRO A 82 -12.66 4.55 -2.04
C PRO A 82 -11.44 4.11 -2.88
N PRO A 83 -10.96 2.86 -2.76
CA PRO A 83 -11.54 1.73 -2.02
C PRO A 83 -11.08 1.62 -0.54
N PHE A 84 -10.27 2.55 -0.04
CA PHE A 84 -9.72 2.49 1.32
C PHE A 84 -10.76 2.81 2.40
N ILE A 85 -11.84 3.49 2.03
CA ILE A 85 -12.99 3.73 2.89
C ILE A 85 -14.29 3.27 2.22
N GLU A 86 -14.97 2.33 2.87
CA GLU A 86 -16.30 1.85 2.47
C GLU A 86 -17.35 2.31 3.50
N PRO A 87 -18.48 2.90 3.07
CA PRO A 87 -19.59 3.24 3.97
C PRO A 87 -20.01 2.02 4.81
N GLY A 88 -20.13 2.20 6.12
CA GLY A 88 -20.54 1.14 7.05
C GLY A 88 -19.49 0.06 7.38
N LYS A 89 -18.39 -0.05 6.61
CA LYS A 89 -17.35 -1.08 6.82
C LYS A 89 -16.00 -0.55 7.28
N ASN A 90 -15.89 0.75 7.51
CA ASN A 90 -14.63 1.39 7.90
C ASN A 90 -14.04 0.86 9.21
N ASN A 91 -14.83 0.23 10.07
CA ASN A 91 -14.41 -0.27 11.38
C ASN A 91 -13.77 -1.68 11.32
N HIS A 92 -13.68 -2.30 10.13
CA HIS A 92 -13.13 -3.65 9.99
C HIS A 92 -11.59 -3.67 10.00
N PRO A 93 -10.97 -4.68 10.63
CA PRO A 93 -9.54 -4.94 10.58
C PRO A 93 -9.17 -5.59 9.24
N SER A 94 -9.38 -4.85 8.15
CA SER A 94 -9.12 -5.33 6.79
C SER A 94 -7.98 -4.53 6.19
N ARG A 95 -6.93 -4.17 6.92
CA ARG A 95 -5.92 -3.21 6.41
C ARG A 95 -4.54 -3.55 6.93
N SER A 96 -3.53 -3.12 6.20
CA SER A 96 -2.13 -3.29 6.57
C SER A 96 -1.31 -2.07 6.16
N ILE A 97 -0.13 -1.93 6.74
CA ILE A 97 0.78 -0.83 6.42
C ILE A 97 2.22 -1.29 6.41
N ARG A 98 2.95 -0.88 5.36
CA ARG A 98 4.40 -0.91 5.33
C ARG A 98 4.95 0.47 5.65
N ILE A 99 6.06 0.50 6.37
CA ILE A 99 6.80 1.70 6.74
C ILE A 99 8.12 1.62 5.97
N GLY A 100 8.41 2.66 5.20
CA GLY A 100 9.57 2.64 4.30
C GLY A 100 10.87 2.48 5.04
N CYS A 101 10.98 3.10 6.22
CA CYS A 101 12.12 2.88 7.09
C CYS A 101 11.68 2.68 8.54
N ALA A 102 11.76 1.44 9.02
CA ALA A 102 11.44 1.14 10.42
C ALA A 102 12.31 2.00 11.35
N THR A 103 11.76 2.44 12.49
CA THR A 103 12.38 3.36 13.48
C THR A 103 12.54 4.82 13.07
N LYS A 104 12.70 5.13 11.78
CA LYS A 104 12.81 6.52 11.28
C LYS A 104 11.48 7.02 10.74
N ASP A 105 10.78 6.27 9.91
CA ASP A 105 9.51 6.71 9.36
C ASP A 105 8.33 6.29 10.24
N HIS A 106 7.31 7.14 10.25
CA HIS A 106 6.11 6.92 11.03
C HIS A 106 4.90 7.36 10.23
N CYS A 107 3.91 6.48 10.14
CA CYS A 107 2.60 6.82 9.61
C CYS A 107 1.57 6.82 10.74
N THR A 108 0.88 7.95 10.88
CA THR A 108 -0.19 8.15 11.86
C THR A 108 -1.53 8.08 11.13
N MET A 109 -2.40 7.23 11.62
CA MET A 109 -3.74 7.04 11.09
C MET A 109 -4.77 7.70 12.00
N PHE A 110 -5.79 8.31 11.42
CA PHE A 110 -6.77 9.12 12.13
C PHE A 110 -8.19 8.67 11.82
N GLN A 111 -9.05 8.77 12.84
CA GLN A 111 -10.46 8.40 12.74
C GLN A 111 -11.28 9.36 11.88
N HIS A 112 -10.86 10.62 11.77
CA HIS A 112 -11.57 11.64 10.99
C HIS A 112 -10.72 12.15 9.83
N PHE A 113 -11.38 12.86 8.90
CA PHE A 113 -10.71 13.56 7.82
C PHE A 113 -9.81 14.67 8.38
N ASN A 114 -8.83 15.07 7.58
CA ASN A 114 -7.88 16.15 7.88
C ASN A 114 -7.06 15.90 9.15
N CYS A 115 -6.76 14.63 9.45
CA CYS A 115 -5.89 14.20 10.53
C CYS A 115 -6.36 14.65 11.92
N LYS A 116 -7.66 14.44 12.17
CA LYS A 116 -8.35 14.79 13.42
C LYS A 116 -8.86 13.54 14.16
N GLY A 117 -9.16 13.73 15.44
CA GLY A 117 -9.77 12.71 16.30
C GLY A 117 -8.77 11.68 16.83
N SER A 118 -9.27 10.50 17.20
CA SER A 118 -8.44 9.41 17.70
C SER A 118 -7.39 9.00 16.67
N GLN A 119 -6.15 8.80 17.13
CA GLN A 119 -5.02 8.50 16.27
C GLN A 119 -4.24 7.27 16.72
N ARG A 120 -3.55 6.63 15.78
CA ARG A 120 -2.57 5.57 16.08
C ARG A 120 -1.39 5.66 15.14
N THR A 121 -0.19 5.56 15.70
CA THR A 121 1.07 5.69 14.96
C THR A 121 1.73 4.32 14.78
N TYR A 122 2.24 4.08 13.58
CA TYR A 122 2.98 2.88 13.22
C TYR A 122 4.38 3.30 12.74
N GLY A 123 5.42 2.78 13.40
CA GLY A 123 6.84 2.99 13.04
C GLY A 123 7.52 1.71 12.52
N LYS A 124 6.73 0.67 12.25
CA LYS A 124 7.15 -0.60 11.65
C LYS A 124 6.00 -1.23 10.86
N ASN A 125 6.33 -2.20 10.03
CA ASN A 125 5.36 -2.94 9.23
C ASN A 125 4.30 -3.60 10.11
N LYS A 126 3.05 -3.59 9.63
CA LYS A 126 1.92 -4.19 10.33
C LYS A 126 0.95 -4.82 9.35
N GLY A 127 0.97 -6.16 9.30
CA GLY A 127 0.06 -6.98 8.48
C GLY A 127 -1.41 -6.88 8.89
N ASN A 128 -1.70 -6.44 10.12
CA ASN A 128 -3.07 -6.18 10.58
C ASN A 128 -3.16 -4.89 11.41
N VAL A 129 -3.71 -3.86 10.79
CA VAL A 129 -3.97 -2.56 11.38
C VAL A 129 -5.36 -2.57 12.02
N LYS A 130 -5.40 -2.48 13.35
CA LYS A 130 -6.66 -2.39 14.09
C LYS A 130 -7.21 -0.97 14.00
N ALA A 131 -8.43 -0.84 13.47
CA ALA A 131 -9.14 0.41 13.29
C ALA A 131 -10.57 0.31 13.81
N HIS A 132 -10.74 0.11 15.12
CA HIS A 132 -12.06 -0.11 15.75
C HIS A 132 -13.13 0.94 15.40
N ARG A 133 -12.72 2.16 15.08
CA ARG A 133 -13.61 3.28 14.69
C ARG A 133 -13.36 3.78 13.27
N GLY A 134 -12.62 2.99 12.50
CA GLY A 134 -12.16 3.27 11.16
C GLY A 134 -11.04 4.28 11.03
N ILE A 135 -10.43 4.28 9.85
CA ILE A 135 -9.39 5.23 9.44
C ILE A 135 -9.94 6.01 8.26
N LYS A 136 -9.87 7.34 8.34
CA LYS A 136 -10.32 8.27 7.30
C LYS A 136 -9.22 9.15 6.76
N SER A 137 -8.10 9.30 7.47
CA SER A 137 -6.95 10.04 6.97
C SER A 137 -5.66 9.50 7.56
N ILE A 138 -4.56 9.73 6.84
CA ILE A 138 -3.23 9.25 7.21
C ILE A 138 -2.23 10.41 7.00
N ARG A 139 -1.25 10.50 7.90
CA ARG A 139 -0.09 11.38 7.76
C ARG A 139 1.18 10.60 8.03
N CYS A 140 2.09 10.58 7.07
CA CYS A 140 3.41 10.00 7.22
C CYS A 140 4.46 11.09 7.44
N LYS A 141 5.46 10.78 8.27
CA LYS A 141 6.59 11.65 8.57
C LYS A 141 7.85 10.83 8.73
N GLN A 142 8.97 11.42 8.34
CA GLN A 142 10.29 10.96 8.76
C GLN A 142 10.60 11.57 10.14
N TRP A 143 10.88 10.73 11.12
CA TRP A 143 11.33 11.06 12.47
C TRP A 143 12.86 11.01 12.50
N HIS A 144 13.44 12.09 13.01
CA HIS A 144 14.86 12.39 13.17
C HIS A 144 15.85 11.73 12.20
N ASN A 145 16.25 12.51 11.19
CA ASN A 145 17.68 12.81 11.08
C ASN A 145 17.98 13.88 12.15
N PRO A 146 19.00 13.75 13.01
CA PRO A 146 19.31 14.75 14.05
C PRO A 146 19.74 16.13 13.54
N SER A 147 19.60 16.42 12.23
CA SER A 147 19.98 17.71 11.62
C SER A 147 18.85 18.74 11.50
N SER A 148 17.67 18.53 12.10
CA SER A 148 16.65 19.60 12.20
C SER A 148 16.16 19.82 13.63
N SER A 149 17.10 20.11 14.53
CA SER A 149 16.82 21.01 15.66
C SER A 149 16.84 22.44 15.10
N GLY A 150 15.66 22.97 14.80
CA GLY A 150 15.50 24.32 14.26
C GLY A 150 14.21 24.40 13.45
N ASP A 151 13.12 24.70 14.13
CA ASP A 151 12.38 25.94 13.86
C ASP A 151 11.22 26.04 14.85
N SER A 152 11.33 27.09 15.67
CA SER A 152 10.41 27.57 16.69
C SER A 152 9.08 28.03 16.11
#